data_AF-A0A2V3IX54-F1
#
_entry.id   AF-A0A2V3IX54-F1
#
_cell.length_a   1.000
_cell.length_b   1.000
_cell.length_c   1.000
_cell.angle_alpha   90.00
_cell.angle_beta   90.00
_cell.angle_gamma   90.00
#
_symmetry.space_group_name_H-M   'P 1'
#
loop_
_entity.id
_entity.type
_entity.pdbx_description
1 polymer ?
#
loop_
_entity_poly.entity_id
_entity_poly.type
_entity_poly.pdbx_seq_one_letter_code
_entity_poly.pdbx_strand_id
1 'polypeptide(L)'
;MKSTIFAILFSALVAIVAASCPRYRTIILTDAAHKAAGINGTVLRYKELLGGDDNGNAPGPLEKGQRSINWDAGIVPFNMPGDFFNTRVTRGAVLMAKGGKFAVSNPAMPPPEDDRFSSLLPKSISNQFRRFSLERLFTPVLSNRFAIKFQIPAKTDAAKVSGFGAVFTDVDKVRRTTMVYLDKNGCRIAKINVPPKGRGLSFAGLVVVDKHNPKKTIPVISKVLVKLGNTPVSRFSKLRRFHGYRPRRRTDVVVMDDFFYGEPMY
;
A
#
# COMPACT_ATOMS: atom_id res chain seq x y z
N MET A 1 53.33 -55.94 -18.94
CA MET A 1 52.24 -55.44 -19.81
C MET A 1 51.16 -54.81 -18.94
N LYS A 2 50.54 -53.74 -19.45
CA LYS A 2 49.97 -52.60 -18.72
C LYS A 2 48.69 -52.94 -17.92
N SER A 3 48.64 -52.50 -16.65
CA SER A 3 47.43 -52.47 -15.83
C SER A 3 46.52 -51.33 -16.31
N THR A 4 45.27 -51.65 -16.66
CA THR A 4 44.30 -50.69 -17.20
C THR A 4 43.25 -50.43 -16.13
N ILE A 5 43.33 -49.27 -15.48
CA ILE A 5 42.36 -48.82 -14.47
C ILE A 5 41.16 -48.24 -15.22
N PHE A 6 39.99 -48.88 -15.06
CA PHE A 6 38.71 -48.35 -15.54
C PHE A 6 38.22 -47.27 -14.56
N ALA A 7 38.30 -46.00 -14.95
CA ALA A 7 37.69 -44.90 -14.22
C ALA A 7 36.19 -44.83 -14.55
N ILE A 8 35.34 -45.18 -13.58
CA ILE A 8 33.89 -45.02 -13.68
C ILE A 8 33.56 -43.55 -13.37
N LEU A 9 33.21 -42.77 -14.40
CA LEU A 9 32.67 -41.42 -14.22
C LEU A 9 31.22 -41.50 -13.72
N PHE A 10 30.98 -41.15 -12.47
CA PHE A 10 29.64 -40.82 -11.96
C PHE A 10 29.28 -39.39 -12.41
N SER A 11 28.44 -39.26 -13.44
CA SER A 11 27.83 -37.98 -13.78
C SER A 11 26.68 -37.71 -12.82
N ALA A 12 26.89 -36.79 -11.87
CA ALA A 12 25.83 -36.30 -11.00
C ALA A 12 24.94 -35.33 -11.79
N LEU A 13 23.78 -35.80 -12.24
CA LEU A 13 22.75 -34.95 -12.84
C LEU A 13 22.13 -34.06 -11.76
N VAL A 14 22.58 -32.82 -11.64
CA VAL A 14 21.95 -31.82 -10.76
C VAL A 14 20.65 -31.35 -11.42
N ALA A 15 19.52 -31.90 -10.99
CA ALA A 15 18.21 -31.40 -11.38
C ALA A 15 17.98 -30.02 -10.74
N ILE A 16 18.08 -28.96 -11.52
CA ILE A 16 17.68 -27.61 -11.09
C ILE A 16 16.15 -27.59 -11.04
N VAL A 17 15.58 -27.87 -9.88
CA VAL A 17 14.14 -27.68 -9.65
C VAL A 17 13.90 -26.19 -9.55
N ALA A 18 13.36 -25.59 -10.62
CA ALA A 18 12.85 -24.23 -10.57
C ALA A 18 11.68 -24.20 -9.56
N ALA A 19 11.89 -23.59 -8.39
CA ALA A 19 10.85 -23.46 -7.38
C ALA A 19 9.69 -22.62 -7.94
N SER A 20 8.55 -23.25 -8.20
CA SER A 20 7.34 -22.56 -8.66
C SER A 20 6.75 -21.74 -7.52
N CYS A 21 6.29 -20.51 -7.79
CA CYS A 21 5.61 -19.71 -6.79
C CYS A 21 4.34 -20.42 -6.26
N PRO A 22 4.11 -20.43 -4.95
CA PRO A 22 2.91 -21.03 -4.36
C PRO A 22 1.66 -20.29 -4.84
N ARG A 23 0.56 -21.04 -4.96
CA ARG A 23 -0.77 -20.47 -5.22
C ARG A 23 -1.48 -20.27 -3.88
N TYR A 24 -1.90 -19.03 -3.63
CA TYR A 24 -2.64 -18.66 -2.44
C TYR A 24 -4.13 -18.49 -2.75
N ARG A 25 -4.98 -18.81 -1.79
CA ARG A 25 -6.42 -18.50 -1.86
C ARG A 25 -6.65 -17.10 -1.33
N THR A 26 -7.32 -16.26 -2.10
CA THR A 26 -7.47 -14.84 -1.77
C THR A 26 -8.92 -14.40 -1.85
N ILE A 27 -9.29 -13.44 -1.00
CA ILE A 27 -10.52 -12.67 -1.10
C ILE A 27 -10.12 -11.24 -1.50
N ILE A 28 -10.73 -10.71 -2.56
CA ILE A 28 -10.50 -9.34 -3.05
C ILE A 28 -11.77 -8.55 -2.86
N LEU A 29 -11.67 -7.40 -2.20
CA LEU A 29 -12.76 -6.44 -2.02
C LEU A 29 -12.38 -5.15 -2.74
N THR A 30 -13.30 -4.64 -3.55
CA THR A 30 -13.13 -3.36 -4.24
C THR A 30 -14.47 -2.61 -4.25
N ASP A 31 -14.40 -1.29 -4.12
CA ASP A 31 -15.59 -0.44 -4.18
C ASP A 31 -15.21 0.96 -4.65
N ALA A 32 -16.17 1.74 -5.13
CA ALA A 32 -15.95 3.06 -5.68
C ALA A 32 -17.20 3.94 -5.59
N ALA A 33 -17.10 5.06 -4.88
CA ALA A 33 -18.20 5.99 -4.69
C ALA A 33 -17.74 7.45 -4.65
N HIS A 34 -18.66 8.39 -4.88
CA HIS A 34 -18.33 9.82 -4.80
C HIS A 34 -18.12 10.33 -3.38
N LYS A 35 -18.59 9.60 -2.37
CA LYS A 35 -18.55 9.99 -0.95
C LYS A 35 -18.16 8.78 -0.09
N ALA A 36 -17.60 9.04 1.09
CA ALA A 36 -17.11 8.02 2.03
C ALA A 36 -18.18 6.97 2.39
N ALA A 37 -19.41 7.42 2.65
CA ALA A 37 -20.54 6.54 2.97
C ALA A 37 -20.77 5.43 1.93
N GLY A 38 -20.48 5.69 0.65
CA GLY A 38 -20.68 4.73 -0.42
C GLY A 38 -19.64 3.60 -0.50
N ILE A 39 -18.50 3.71 0.20
CA ILE A 39 -17.50 2.63 0.31
C ILE A 39 -17.34 2.09 1.73
N ASN A 40 -18.00 2.70 2.72
CA ASN A 40 -17.83 2.38 4.13
C ASN A 40 -18.19 0.93 4.46
N GLY A 41 -19.28 0.41 3.88
CA GLY A 41 -19.67 -1.00 4.07
C GLY A 41 -18.59 -1.98 3.61
N THR A 42 -17.94 -1.70 2.47
CA THR A 42 -16.83 -2.52 1.96
C THR A 42 -15.60 -2.42 2.84
N VAL A 43 -15.24 -1.22 3.31
CA VAL A 43 -14.11 -1.03 4.25
C VAL A 43 -14.35 -1.75 5.56
N LEU A 44 -15.54 -1.63 6.15
CA LEU A 44 -15.92 -2.34 7.37
C LEU A 44 -15.82 -3.85 7.18
N ARG A 45 -16.40 -4.38 6.09
CA ARG A 45 -16.29 -5.82 5.77
C ARG A 45 -14.83 -6.26 5.61
N TYR A 46 -13.99 -5.40 5.04
CA TYR A 46 -12.57 -5.69 4.90
C TYR A 46 -11.84 -5.74 6.25
N LYS A 47 -12.12 -4.80 7.16
CA LYS A 47 -11.56 -4.82 8.52
C LYS A 47 -11.98 -6.08 9.28
N GLU A 48 -13.24 -6.49 9.17
CA GLU A 48 -13.72 -7.76 9.75
C GLU A 48 -12.93 -8.97 9.24
N LEU A 49 -12.64 -9.03 7.93
CA LEU A 49 -11.80 -10.10 7.38
C LEU A 49 -10.38 -10.08 7.97
N LEU A 50 -9.83 -8.90 8.28
CA LEU A 50 -8.49 -8.77 8.83
C LEU A 50 -8.39 -9.13 10.32
N GLY A 51 -9.52 -9.22 11.04
CA GLY A 51 -9.55 -9.49 12.47
C GLY A 51 -10.36 -8.48 13.30
N GLY A 52 -11.01 -7.51 12.67
CA GLY A 52 -11.91 -6.55 13.31
C GLY A 52 -11.21 -5.31 13.87
N ASP A 53 -11.01 -5.29 15.19
CA ASP A 53 -10.57 -4.12 15.94
C ASP A 53 -9.18 -3.61 15.52
N ASP A 54 -8.96 -2.29 15.65
CA ASP A 54 -7.64 -1.69 15.45
C ASP A 54 -6.77 -1.86 16.70
N ASN A 55 -5.68 -2.60 16.55
CA ASN A 55 -4.68 -2.83 17.59
C ASN A 55 -3.84 -1.56 17.90
N GLY A 56 -4.03 -0.49 17.12
CA GLY A 56 -3.45 0.81 17.43
C GLY A 56 -1.91 0.76 17.41
N ASN A 57 -1.29 1.23 18.48
CA ASN A 57 0.18 1.26 18.63
C ASN A 57 0.72 0.19 19.60
N ALA A 58 -0.13 -0.72 20.08
CA ALA A 58 0.27 -1.74 21.04
C ALA A 58 1.41 -2.62 20.48
N PRO A 59 2.43 -2.98 21.29
CA PRO A 59 3.49 -3.88 20.85
C PRO A 59 2.92 -5.21 20.33
N GLY A 60 3.51 -5.73 19.25
CA GLY A 60 3.07 -6.98 18.62
C GLY A 60 4.06 -8.14 18.77
N PRO A 61 3.74 -9.31 18.19
CA PRO A 61 2.48 -9.62 17.51
C PRO A 61 1.32 -9.80 18.50
N LEU A 62 0.10 -9.52 18.05
CA LEU A 62 -1.14 -9.78 18.79
C LEU A 62 -1.94 -10.91 18.13
N GLU A 63 -2.73 -11.65 18.91
CA GLU A 63 -3.44 -12.84 18.39
C GLU A 63 -4.59 -12.52 17.43
N LYS A 64 -5.19 -11.32 17.57
CA LYS A 64 -6.36 -10.87 16.83
C LYS A 64 -6.23 -9.39 16.48
N GLY A 65 -7.16 -8.90 15.67
CA GLY A 65 -7.22 -7.50 15.26
C GLY A 65 -6.40 -7.19 14.01
N GLN A 66 -6.42 -5.92 13.64
CA GLN A 66 -5.76 -5.36 12.48
C GLN A 66 -5.06 -4.05 12.85
N ARG A 67 -4.33 -3.46 11.91
CA ARG A 67 -3.70 -2.15 12.06
C ARG A 67 -4.21 -1.21 10.97
N SER A 68 -4.55 0.01 11.37
CA SER A 68 -4.94 1.07 10.43
C SER A 68 -3.94 2.23 10.42
N ILE A 69 -3.90 3.01 9.34
CA ILE A 69 -3.16 4.29 9.29
C ILE A 69 -4.06 5.32 8.59
N ASN A 70 -4.41 6.41 9.28
CA ASN A 70 -5.28 7.48 8.78
C ASN A 70 -4.57 8.83 8.61
N TRP A 71 -3.25 8.92 8.88
CA TRP A 71 -2.43 10.13 8.66
C TRP A 71 -2.74 11.35 9.55
N ASP A 72 -3.84 11.32 10.31
CA ASP A 72 -4.41 12.47 11.01
C ASP A 72 -3.78 12.79 12.37
N ALA A 73 -2.88 11.94 12.88
CA ALA A 73 -2.18 12.26 14.12
C ALA A 73 -1.34 13.53 13.95
N GLY A 74 -1.48 14.51 14.85
CA GLY A 74 -0.79 15.81 14.77
C GLY A 74 0.73 15.71 14.76
N ILE A 75 1.31 14.59 15.22
CA ILE A 75 2.75 14.34 15.16
C ILE A 75 3.25 13.91 13.76
N VAL A 76 2.36 13.57 12.82
CA VAL A 76 2.75 13.19 11.46
C VAL A 76 3.19 14.45 10.71
N PRO A 77 4.47 14.58 10.31
CA PRO A 77 4.94 15.78 9.63
C PRO A 77 4.49 15.80 8.17
N PHE A 78 4.48 16.99 7.55
CA PHE A 78 4.20 17.13 6.11
C PHE A 78 5.18 16.31 5.27
N ASN A 79 6.49 16.48 5.50
CA ASN A 79 7.54 15.66 4.91
C ASN A 79 7.77 14.43 5.79
N MET A 80 7.05 13.34 5.50
CA MET A 80 7.07 12.15 6.35
C MET A 80 8.18 11.16 5.96
N PRO A 81 9.04 10.75 6.90
CA PRO A 81 9.93 9.61 6.71
C PRO A 81 9.15 8.32 6.43
N GLY A 82 9.67 7.45 5.56
CA GLY A 82 8.99 6.22 5.19
C GLY A 82 8.80 5.22 6.34
N ASP A 83 9.63 5.32 7.37
CA ASP A 83 9.63 4.48 8.58
C ASP A 83 8.87 5.12 9.76
N PHE A 84 8.19 6.25 9.57
CA PHE A 84 7.47 6.96 10.64
C PHE A 84 6.50 6.06 11.41
N PHE A 85 5.73 5.22 10.69
CA PHE A 85 4.80 4.23 11.25
C PHE A 85 5.46 2.92 11.69
N ASN A 86 6.77 2.98 11.93
CA ASN A 86 7.55 1.93 12.54
C ASN A 86 8.40 2.45 13.71
N THR A 87 9.05 3.61 13.55
CA THR A 87 10.00 4.16 14.54
C THR A 87 9.39 5.20 15.47
N ARG A 88 8.49 6.07 14.98
CA ARG A 88 7.85 7.11 15.79
C ARG A 88 6.47 6.69 16.30
N VAL A 89 5.73 5.97 15.45
CA VAL A 89 4.43 5.36 15.76
C VAL A 89 4.55 3.87 15.45
N THR A 90 4.44 3.01 16.45
CA THR A 90 4.73 1.57 16.33
C THR A 90 3.59 0.79 15.71
N ARG A 91 3.33 0.98 14.41
CA ARG A 91 2.28 0.26 13.66
C ARG A 91 2.82 -0.81 12.70
N GLY A 92 4.14 -0.92 12.57
CA GLY A 92 4.79 -1.99 11.80
C GLY A 92 4.74 -1.82 10.29
N ALA A 93 4.50 -0.59 9.78
CA ALA A 93 4.52 -0.30 8.35
C ALA A 93 5.76 0.50 7.96
N VAL A 94 6.52 -0.01 6.98
CA VAL A 94 7.71 0.65 6.42
C VAL A 94 7.49 0.93 4.94
N LEU A 95 7.45 2.21 4.60
CA LEU A 95 7.17 2.71 3.25
C LEU A 95 8.47 3.03 2.51
N MET A 96 8.55 2.63 1.23
CA MET A 96 9.70 2.89 0.38
C MET A 96 9.26 3.48 -0.95
N ALA A 97 9.76 4.67 -1.28
CA ALA A 97 9.53 5.33 -2.56
C ALA A 97 10.84 5.85 -3.14
N LYS A 98 10.83 6.27 -4.40
CA LYS A 98 11.98 6.93 -5.03
C LYS A 98 12.43 8.12 -4.15
N GLY A 99 13.69 8.07 -3.70
CA GLY A 99 14.31 9.08 -2.84
C GLY A 99 13.71 9.18 -1.43
N GLY A 100 12.92 8.20 -0.97
CA GLY A 100 12.35 8.18 0.39
C GLY A 100 11.34 9.29 0.69
N LYS A 101 10.86 10.03 -0.34
CA LYS A 101 10.05 11.22 -0.14
C LYS A 101 8.55 10.91 -0.16
N PHE A 102 7.90 11.14 0.97
CA PHE A 102 6.46 11.12 1.14
C PHE A 102 5.95 12.47 1.62
N ALA A 103 4.73 12.80 1.24
CA ALA A 103 4.01 13.96 1.72
C ALA A 103 2.70 13.54 2.38
N VAL A 104 2.37 14.16 3.50
CA VAL A 104 1.07 14.06 4.16
C VAL A 104 0.45 15.46 4.19
N SER A 105 -0.70 15.64 3.53
CA SER A 105 -1.36 16.95 3.52
C SER A 105 -1.73 17.38 4.93
N ASN A 106 -1.78 18.68 5.18
CA ASN A 106 -1.91 19.24 6.52
C ASN A 106 -2.63 20.60 6.49
N PRO A 107 -3.97 20.62 6.49
CA PRO A 107 -4.74 21.86 6.36
C PRO A 107 -4.81 22.68 7.65
N ALA A 108 -4.47 22.11 8.82
CA ALA A 108 -4.72 22.73 10.13
C ALA A 108 -3.47 23.04 10.97
N MET A 109 -2.25 22.70 10.52
CA MET A 109 -1.01 22.96 11.29
C MET A 109 -0.07 23.92 10.55
N PRO A 110 0.65 24.81 11.28
CA PRO A 110 1.59 25.79 10.73
C PRO A 110 2.78 25.15 9.96
N PRO A 111 3.56 25.95 9.22
CA PRO A 111 3.74 25.74 7.79
C PRO A 111 4.55 24.50 7.34
N PRO A 112 4.28 24.01 6.11
CA PRO A 112 3.29 24.56 5.20
C PRO A 112 1.87 24.10 5.53
N GLU A 113 0.94 25.05 5.60
CA GLU A 113 -0.50 24.76 5.49
C GLU A 113 -0.74 24.19 4.09
N ASP A 114 -1.33 23.00 4.03
CA ASP A 114 -1.52 22.25 2.80
C ASP A 114 -2.82 21.46 2.84
N ASP A 115 -3.90 22.04 2.31
CA ASP A 115 -5.13 21.29 2.05
C ASP A 115 -5.01 20.49 0.75
N ARG A 116 -5.03 19.15 0.86
CA ARG A 116 -5.08 18.23 -0.28
C ARG A 116 -3.94 18.46 -1.28
N PHE A 117 -2.73 18.71 -0.80
CA PHE A 117 -1.54 18.95 -1.63
C PHE A 117 -1.62 20.25 -2.45
N SER A 118 -2.33 21.26 -1.95
CA SER A 118 -2.43 22.58 -2.59
C SER A 118 -1.07 23.29 -2.75
N SER A 119 -0.07 22.95 -1.94
CA SER A 119 1.31 23.44 -2.10
C SER A 119 2.07 22.72 -3.23
N LEU A 120 1.65 21.50 -3.60
CA LEU A 120 2.32 20.67 -4.60
C LEU A 120 1.59 20.62 -5.95
N LEU A 121 0.30 20.95 -5.97
CA LEU A 121 -0.59 20.74 -7.11
C LEU A 121 -1.44 21.98 -7.41
N PRO A 122 -1.82 22.18 -8.70
CA PRO A 122 -2.84 23.14 -9.06
C PRO A 122 -4.17 22.88 -8.33
N LYS A 123 -4.88 23.95 -7.94
CA LYS A 123 -6.21 23.87 -7.31
C LYS A 123 -7.22 23.05 -8.12
N SER A 124 -7.09 23.04 -9.45
CA SER A 124 -7.95 22.24 -10.34
C SER A 124 -7.79 20.73 -10.17
N ILE A 125 -6.65 20.27 -9.63
CA ILE A 125 -6.38 18.86 -9.29
C ILE A 125 -6.65 18.63 -7.79
N SER A 126 -6.08 19.43 -6.90
CA SER A 126 -6.24 19.20 -5.44
C SER A 126 -7.71 19.21 -4.99
N ASN A 127 -8.55 20.04 -5.60
CA ASN A 127 -9.99 20.09 -5.29
C ASN A 127 -10.76 18.83 -5.73
N GLN A 128 -10.17 17.95 -6.54
CA GLN A 128 -10.77 16.68 -6.92
C GLN A 128 -10.66 15.63 -5.81
N PHE A 129 -9.64 15.76 -4.95
CA PHE A 129 -9.42 14.81 -3.88
C PHE A 129 -10.54 14.89 -2.84
N ARG A 130 -11.20 13.75 -2.65
CA ARG A 130 -12.12 13.46 -1.55
C ARG A 130 -11.36 12.78 -0.42
N ARG A 131 -11.95 12.87 0.77
CA ARG A 131 -11.45 12.27 2.01
C ARG A 131 -12.45 11.22 2.48
N PHE A 132 -11.94 10.10 2.95
CA PHE A 132 -12.69 8.99 3.51
C PHE A 132 -12.81 9.12 5.02
N SER A 133 -11.70 9.40 5.69
CA SER A 133 -11.62 9.64 7.12
C SER A 133 -11.52 11.15 7.40
N LEU A 134 -10.63 11.60 8.28
CA LEU A 134 -10.48 13.03 8.56
C LEU A 134 -9.70 13.70 7.41
N GLU A 135 -8.90 14.71 7.71
CA GLU A 135 -8.55 15.72 6.72
C GLU A 135 -7.27 15.46 5.92
N ARG A 136 -6.41 14.54 6.39
CA ARG A 136 -5.06 14.37 5.86
C ARG A 136 -4.97 13.22 4.87
N LEU A 137 -4.28 13.47 3.75
CA LEU A 137 -4.04 12.52 2.68
C LEU A 137 -2.55 12.21 2.57
N PHE A 138 -2.22 11.09 1.92
CA PHE A 138 -0.85 10.60 1.75
C PHE A 138 -0.48 10.41 0.27
N THR A 139 0.77 10.73 -0.09
CA THR A 139 1.32 10.41 -1.41
C THR A 139 2.85 10.24 -1.40
N PRO A 140 3.43 9.34 -2.21
CA PRO A 140 4.84 9.46 -2.63
C PRO A 140 5.03 10.72 -3.49
N VAL A 141 6.17 11.40 -3.34
CA VAL A 141 6.40 12.71 -3.99
C VAL A 141 7.06 12.56 -5.36
N LEU A 142 8.23 11.91 -5.42
CA LEU A 142 9.09 11.90 -6.62
C LEU A 142 8.66 10.92 -7.71
N SER A 143 7.78 10.00 -7.39
CA SER A 143 7.21 9.04 -8.34
C SER A 143 5.80 8.69 -7.92
N ASN A 144 5.03 8.08 -8.82
CA ASN A 144 3.68 7.59 -8.52
C ASN A 144 3.68 6.12 -8.08
N ARG A 145 4.81 5.66 -7.52
CA ARG A 145 5.02 4.28 -7.10
C ARG A 145 5.69 4.26 -5.74
N PHE A 146 5.28 3.34 -4.90
CA PHE A 146 5.95 3.03 -3.65
C PHE A 146 5.72 1.57 -3.29
N ALA A 147 6.43 1.11 -2.27
CA ALA A 147 6.25 -0.19 -1.68
C ALA A 147 6.02 -0.06 -0.18
N ILE A 148 5.33 -1.05 0.38
CA ILE A 148 5.16 -1.22 1.82
C ILE A 148 5.77 -2.57 2.19
N LYS A 149 6.55 -2.59 3.26
CA LYS A 149 6.95 -3.80 3.99
C LYS A 149 6.40 -3.73 5.40
N PHE A 150 6.34 -4.89 6.05
CA PHE A 150 5.84 -5.00 7.41
C PHE A 150 6.93 -5.44 8.37
N GLN A 151 6.86 -4.91 9.59
CA GLN A 151 7.66 -5.33 10.73
C GLN A 151 6.76 -5.59 11.93
N ILE A 152 7.24 -6.37 12.88
CA ILE A 152 6.51 -6.58 14.13
C ILE A 152 6.41 -5.23 14.87
N PRO A 153 5.21 -4.76 15.26
CA PRO A 153 5.03 -3.50 15.96
C PRO A 153 5.93 -3.40 17.20
N ALA A 154 6.67 -2.30 17.31
CA ALA A 154 7.67 -2.01 18.35
C ALA A 154 8.96 -2.89 18.30
N LYS A 155 9.18 -3.61 17.20
CA LYS A 155 10.43 -4.37 16.93
C LYS A 155 10.92 -4.07 15.51
N THR A 156 12.08 -4.63 15.15
CA THR A 156 12.67 -4.51 13.81
C THR A 156 12.56 -5.79 12.97
N ASP A 157 11.99 -6.85 13.54
CA ASP A 157 11.78 -8.13 12.88
C ASP A 157 10.89 -7.98 11.65
N ALA A 158 11.29 -8.57 10.52
CA ALA A 158 10.45 -8.62 9.33
C ALA A 158 9.18 -9.43 9.60
N ALA A 159 8.04 -8.92 9.12
CA ALA A 159 6.74 -9.54 9.34
C ALA A 159 5.98 -9.78 8.04
N LYS A 160 4.91 -10.58 8.15
CA LYS A 160 3.90 -10.79 7.14
C LYS A 160 2.54 -10.36 7.69
N VAL A 161 1.67 -9.90 6.80
CA VAL A 161 0.27 -9.59 7.12
C VAL A 161 -0.66 -10.51 6.35
N SER A 162 -1.86 -10.72 6.90
CA SER A 162 -2.88 -11.56 6.27
C SER A 162 -3.61 -10.87 5.12
N GLY A 163 -3.62 -9.54 5.12
CA GLY A 163 -4.16 -8.73 4.03
C GLY A 163 -3.63 -7.30 4.08
N PHE A 164 -3.72 -6.60 2.96
CA PHE A 164 -3.50 -5.16 2.88
C PHE A 164 -4.49 -4.51 1.91
N GLY A 165 -5.12 -3.43 2.35
CA GLY A 165 -6.08 -2.64 1.59
C GLY A 165 -5.90 -1.17 1.88
N ALA A 166 -6.36 -0.34 0.96
CA ALA A 166 -6.22 1.10 1.07
C ALA A 166 -7.37 1.84 0.37
N VAL A 167 -7.59 3.07 0.81
CA VAL A 167 -8.47 4.02 0.16
C VAL A 167 -7.65 4.94 -0.74
N PHE A 168 -8.17 5.15 -1.95
CA PHE A 168 -7.59 5.97 -3.01
C PHE A 168 -8.56 7.10 -3.35
N THR A 169 -8.02 8.23 -3.80
CA THR A 169 -8.82 9.39 -4.18
C THR A 169 -8.47 9.85 -5.58
N ASP A 170 -9.50 10.22 -6.35
CA ASP A 170 -9.41 10.70 -7.74
C ASP A 170 -8.84 9.67 -8.74
N VAL A 171 -9.25 8.39 -8.64
CA VAL A 171 -8.83 7.36 -9.62
C VAL A 171 -9.57 7.58 -10.94
N ASP A 172 -8.97 8.29 -11.89
CA ASP A 172 -9.64 8.62 -13.15
C ASP A 172 -9.62 7.47 -14.17
N LYS A 173 -8.57 6.64 -14.16
CA LYS A 173 -8.30 5.71 -15.26
C LYS A 173 -8.29 4.25 -14.86
N VAL A 174 -9.00 3.46 -15.67
CA VAL A 174 -8.95 2.00 -15.62
C VAL A 174 -7.51 1.47 -15.72
N ARG A 175 -7.17 0.52 -14.84
CA ARG A 175 -5.90 -0.24 -14.88
C ARG A 175 -4.62 0.61 -14.78
N ARG A 176 -4.71 1.86 -14.28
CA ARG A 176 -3.54 2.73 -14.05
C ARG A 176 -3.09 2.74 -12.60
N THR A 177 -4.04 2.67 -11.67
CA THR A 177 -3.79 2.43 -10.24
C THR A 177 -3.85 0.93 -9.93
N THR A 178 -2.78 0.40 -9.32
CA THR A 178 -2.66 -1.05 -9.08
C THR A 178 -1.93 -1.36 -7.79
N MET A 179 -2.26 -2.49 -7.17
CA MET A 179 -1.49 -3.08 -6.07
C MET A 179 -1.00 -4.48 -6.46
N VAL A 180 0.27 -4.77 -6.19
CA VAL A 180 0.90 -6.08 -6.38
C VAL A 180 1.33 -6.61 -5.03
N TYR A 181 0.84 -7.79 -4.67
CA TYR A 181 1.09 -8.43 -3.38
C TYR A 181 2.15 -9.51 -3.56
N LEU A 182 3.18 -9.48 -2.71
CA LEU A 182 4.31 -10.40 -2.76
C LEU A 182 4.46 -11.12 -1.42
N ASP A 183 4.82 -12.40 -1.47
CA ASP A 183 5.24 -13.16 -0.30
C ASP A 183 6.69 -12.85 0.09
N LYS A 184 7.20 -13.51 1.14
CA LYS A 184 8.57 -13.31 1.64
C LYS A 184 9.68 -13.67 0.64
N ASN A 185 9.39 -14.53 -0.33
CA ASN A 185 10.34 -14.96 -1.36
C ASN A 185 10.27 -14.06 -2.61
N GLY A 186 9.42 -13.02 -2.60
CA GLY A 186 9.18 -12.16 -3.75
C GLY A 186 8.22 -12.76 -4.78
N CYS A 187 7.60 -13.90 -4.48
CA CYS A 187 6.61 -14.52 -5.36
C CYS A 187 5.30 -13.72 -5.36
N ARG A 188 4.75 -13.50 -6.55
CA ARG A 188 3.53 -12.71 -6.71
C ARG A 188 2.31 -13.51 -6.29
N ILE A 189 1.67 -13.07 -5.21
CA ILE A 189 0.39 -13.58 -4.72
C ILE A 189 -0.71 -13.16 -5.69
N ALA A 190 -0.82 -11.86 -5.95
CA ALA A 190 -1.81 -11.30 -6.87
C ALA A 190 -1.40 -9.90 -7.36
N LYS A 191 -2.08 -9.46 -8.41
CA LYS A 191 -2.11 -8.06 -8.84
C LYS A 191 -3.57 -7.65 -8.99
N ILE A 192 -3.97 -6.59 -8.32
CA ILE A 192 -5.34 -6.04 -8.43
C ILE A 192 -5.30 -4.63 -9.01
N ASN A 193 -6.34 -4.29 -9.76
CA ASN A 193 -6.57 -2.93 -10.25
C ASN A 193 -7.53 -2.23 -9.28
N VAL A 194 -7.30 -0.96 -9.00
CA VAL A 194 -8.25 -0.15 -8.22
C VAL A 194 -9.37 0.31 -9.16
N PRO A 195 -10.65 0.19 -8.77
CA PRO A 195 -11.77 0.63 -9.60
C PRO A 195 -11.69 2.15 -9.82
N PRO A 196 -12.04 2.68 -11.00
CA PRO A 196 -12.00 4.12 -11.24
C PRO A 196 -13.18 4.84 -10.58
N LYS A 197 -12.86 5.97 -9.94
CA LYS A 197 -13.81 6.99 -9.52
C LYS A 197 -13.12 8.36 -9.49
N GLY A 198 -13.12 9.04 -10.63
CA GLY A 198 -12.69 10.44 -10.70
C GLY A 198 -13.53 11.31 -9.76
N ARG A 199 -12.87 12.25 -9.07
CA ARG A 199 -13.46 13.14 -8.06
C ARG A 199 -14.22 12.43 -6.94
N GLY A 200 -13.87 11.17 -6.68
CA GLY A 200 -14.45 10.33 -5.65
C GLY A 200 -13.39 9.48 -4.97
N LEU A 201 -13.86 8.46 -4.26
CA LEU A 201 -13.06 7.52 -3.51
C LEU A 201 -13.14 6.14 -4.15
N SER A 202 -12.08 5.37 -3.98
CA SER A 202 -12.03 3.97 -4.38
C SER A 202 -11.34 3.16 -3.28
N PHE A 203 -11.93 2.04 -2.92
CA PHE A 203 -11.33 1.06 -2.04
C PHE A 203 -10.84 -0.13 -2.86
N ALA A 204 -9.67 -0.66 -2.49
CA ALA A 204 -9.23 -1.96 -2.96
C ALA A 204 -8.40 -2.64 -1.87
N GLY A 205 -8.62 -3.93 -1.67
CA GLY A 205 -7.88 -4.73 -0.69
C GLY A 205 -7.89 -6.20 -1.06
N LEU A 206 -6.89 -6.92 -0.53
CA LEU A 206 -6.75 -8.35 -0.68
C LEU A 206 -6.39 -8.98 0.65
N VAL A 207 -7.09 -10.05 0.99
CA VAL A 207 -6.81 -10.92 2.15
C VAL A 207 -6.47 -12.31 1.64
N VAL A 208 -5.45 -12.93 2.25
CA VAL A 208 -5.12 -14.33 2.03
C VAL A 208 -5.79 -15.18 3.09
N VAL A 209 -6.46 -16.23 2.64
CA VAL A 209 -7.20 -17.15 3.50
C VAL A 209 -6.63 -18.55 3.41
N ASP A 210 -6.87 -19.32 4.46
CA ASP A 210 -6.53 -20.73 4.51
C ASP A 210 -7.28 -21.50 3.41
N LYS A 211 -6.58 -22.41 2.74
CA LYS A 211 -7.14 -23.21 1.63
C LYS A 211 -8.30 -24.09 2.09
N HIS A 212 -8.21 -24.62 3.30
CA HIS A 212 -9.14 -25.56 3.92
C HIS A 212 -10.18 -24.86 4.81
N ASN A 213 -9.87 -23.67 5.35
CA ASN A 213 -10.81 -22.85 6.10
C ASN A 213 -10.85 -21.39 5.61
N PRO A 214 -11.72 -21.04 4.64
CA PRO A 214 -11.79 -19.69 4.07
C PRO A 214 -12.21 -18.59 5.05
N LYS A 215 -12.67 -18.93 6.26
CA LYS A 215 -12.97 -17.98 7.33
C LYS A 215 -11.72 -17.58 8.13
N LYS A 216 -10.62 -18.34 8.00
CA LYS A 216 -9.34 -18.07 8.66
C LYS A 216 -8.40 -17.38 7.68
N THR A 217 -7.86 -16.23 8.09
CA THR A 217 -6.82 -15.54 7.32
C THR A 217 -5.43 -16.05 7.70
N ILE A 218 -4.47 -15.92 6.79
CA ILE A 218 -3.09 -16.39 7.02
C ILE A 218 -2.07 -15.29 6.64
N PRO A 219 -1.10 -14.99 7.51
CA PRO A 219 -0.10 -13.95 7.25
C PRO A 219 0.95 -14.45 6.26
N VAL A 220 0.86 -14.01 5.00
CA VAL A 220 1.81 -14.36 3.93
C VAL A 220 2.34 -13.17 3.15
N ILE A 221 1.62 -12.04 3.15
CA ILE A 221 2.03 -10.85 2.40
C ILE A 221 3.18 -10.19 3.15
N SER A 222 4.38 -10.18 2.55
CA SER A 222 5.55 -9.50 3.11
C SER A 222 5.73 -8.09 2.55
N LYS A 223 5.22 -7.87 1.33
CA LYS A 223 5.43 -6.64 0.58
C LYS A 223 4.27 -6.35 -0.35
N VAL A 224 3.89 -5.08 -0.42
CA VAL A 224 2.92 -4.58 -1.40
C VAL A 224 3.59 -3.51 -2.26
N LEU A 225 3.47 -3.63 -3.59
CA LEU A 225 3.89 -2.58 -4.53
C LEU A 225 2.65 -1.83 -5.01
N VAL A 226 2.62 -0.53 -4.79
CA VAL A 226 1.49 0.33 -5.15
C VAL A 226 1.91 1.25 -6.29
N LYS A 227 1.03 1.42 -7.28
CA LYS A 227 1.13 2.40 -8.35
C LYS A 227 -0.13 3.26 -8.35
N LEU A 228 0.05 4.58 -8.41
CA LEU A 228 -0.99 5.59 -8.37
C LEU A 228 -1.14 6.28 -9.73
N GLY A 229 -2.26 6.08 -10.41
CA GLY A 229 -2.54 6.69 -11.71
C GLY A 229 -1.39 6.58 -12.72
N ASN A 230 -1.16 7.64 -13.50
CA ASN A 230 -0.05 7.72 -14.45
C ASN A 230 0.86 8.95 -14.27
N THR A 231 0.55 9.82 -13.30
CA THR A 231 1.24 11.08 -13.12
C THR A 231 1.66 11.26 -11.66
N PRO A 232 2.96 11.45 -11.36
CA PRO A 232 3.42 11.77 -10.00
C PRO A 232 3.10 13.23 -9.63
N VAL A 233 2.90 13.50 -8.34
CA VAL A 233 2.67 14.87 -7.84
C VAL A 233 3.82 15.82 -8.15
N SER A 234 5.07 15.34 -8.10
CA SER A 234 6.26 16.10 -8.49
C SER A 234 6.30 16.58 -9.94
N ARG A 235 5.42 16.09 -10.82
CA ARG A 235 5.30 16.65 -12.18
C ARG A 235 4.96 18.15 -12.14
N PHE A 236 4.28 18.59 -11.09
CA PHE A 236 3.75 19.94 -10.98
C PHE A 236 4.65 20.87 -10.16
N SER A 237 5.62 20.35 -9.40
CA SER A 237 6.48 21.15 -8.53
C SER A 237 7.42 22.12 -9.27
N LYS A 238 7.60 21.95 -10.59
CA LYS A 238 8.39 22.86 -11.44
C LYS A 238 7.54 23.92 -12.15
N LEU A 239 6.22 23.91 -12.00
CA LEU A 239 5.36 24.91 -12.62
C LEU A 239 5.46 26.21 -11.82
N ARG A 240 6.10 27.23 -12.39
CA ARG A 240 6.40 28.52 -11.73
C ARG A 240 5.18 29.23 -11.14
N ARG A 241 3.97 29.00 -11.67
CA ARG A 241 2.68 29.45 -11.11
C ARG A 241 1.58 28.48 -11.55
N PHE A 242 0.73 28.04 -10.63
CA PHE A 242 -0.39 27.14 -10.92
C PHE A 242 -1.59 27.84 -11.60
N HIS A 243 -1.59 29.17 -11.71
CA HIS A 243 -2.71 29.94 -12.23
C HIS A 243 -3.05 29.54 -13.67
N GLY A 244 -4.29 29.09 -13.88
CA GLY A 244 -4.81 28.72 -15.20
C GLY A 244 -4.47 27.31 -15.68
N TYR A 245 -3.75 26.48 -14.91
CA TYR A 245 -3.44 25.11 -15.35
C TYR A 245 -4.72 24.27 -15.44
N ARG A 246 -5.05 23.83 -16.66
CA ARG A 246 -6.07 22.81 -16.92
C ARG A 246 -5.41 21.47 -17.19
N PRO A 247 -5.68 20.42 -16.40
CA PRO A 247 -5.11 19.11 -16.65
C PRO A 247 -5.52 18.59 -18.03
N ARG A 248 -4.53 18.07 -18.77
CA ARG A 248 -4.79 17.36 -20.02
C ARG A 248 -5.62 16.10 -19.69
N ARG A 249 -6.55 15.69 -20.57
CA ARG A 249 -7.33 14.44 -20.45
C ARG A 249 -6.47 13.17 -20.20
N ARG A 250 -5.16 13.25 -20.45
CA ARG A 250 -4.18 12.17 -20.24
C ARG A 250 -3.51 12.15 -18.86
N THR A 251 -3.70 13.17 -18.01
CA THR A 251 -3.20 13.20 -16.62
C THR A 251 -4.14 12.43 -15.69
N ASP A 252 -3.60 11.69 -14.73
CA ASP A 252 -4.31 10.97 -13.68
C ASP A 252 -3.39 10.93 -12.46
N VAL A 253 -3.68 11.82 -11.51
CA VAL A 253 -2.96 11.99 -10.25
C VAL A 253 -3.84 11.39 -9.17
N VAL A 254 -3.38 10.30 -8.59
CA VAL A 254 -4.08 9.61 -7.51
C VAL A 254 -3.26 9.78 -6.25
N VAL A 255 -3.92 10.14 -5.16
CA VAL A 255 -3.33 10.11 -3.82
C VAL A 255 -4.14 9.14 -2.95
N MET A 256 -3.71 8.93 -1.72
CA MET A 256 -4.29 7.91 -0.86
C MET A 256 -4.78 8.52 0.45
N ASP A 257 -5.66 7.76 1.09
CA ASP A 257 -6.19 8.02 2.41
C ASP A 257 -5.89 6.76 3.26
N ASP A 258 -6.81 6.31 4.11
CA ASP A 258 -6.59 5.20 5.04
C ASP A 258 -5.96 3.92 4.46
N PHE A 259 -5.03 3.34 5.23
CA PHE A 259 -4.52 1.97 5.04
C PHE A 259 -5.07 1.03 6.11
N PHE A 260 -5.29 -0.23 5.72
CA PHE A 260 -5.74 -1.31 6.61
C PHE A 260 -4.96 -2.59 6.31
N TYR A 261 -4.39 -3.22 7.33
CA TYR A 261 -3.67 -4.48 7.18
C TYR A 261 -3.82 -5.36 8.42
N GLY A 262 -3.79 -6.67 8.20
CA GLY A 262 -3.84 -7.63 9.31
C GLY A 262 -2.66 -7.42 10.25
N GLU A 263 -2.79 -7.87 11.51
CA GLU A 263 -1.69 -7.80 12.47
C GLU A 263 -0.38 -8.35 11.86
N PRO A 264 0.75 -7.62 11.96
CA PRO A 264 2.02 -8.15 11.50
C PRO A 264 2.47 -9.33 12.36
N MET A 265 2.66 -10.48 11.72
CA MET A 265 3.06 -11.75 12.33
C MET A 265 4.38 -12.24 11.73
N TYR A 266 5.12 -13.07 12.47
CA TYR A 266 6.33 -13.75 12.00
C TYR A 266 6.07 -14.69 10.81
#